data_AF-A0A558EUR4-F1
#
_entry.id   AF-A0A558EUR4-F1
#
_cell.length_a   1.000
_cell.length_b   1.000
_cell.length_c   1.000
_cell.angle_alpha   90.00
_cell.angle_beta   90.00
_cell.angle_gamma   90.00
#
_symmetry.space_group_name_H-M   'P 1'
#
loop_
_entity.id
_entity.type
_entity.pdbx_description
1 polymer ?
#
loop_
_entity_poly.entity_id
_entity_poly.type
_entity_poly.pdbx_seq_one_letter_code
_entity_poly.pdbx_strand_id
1 'polypeptide(L)'
;MFFYIISWMYKIFFIVGFFLIISKKNKLVYCGFIFWFASLFTYLYDLKKNSENSTYIRRDVCGKYIISSPKTSMRGAGKVLDVKINVESYGEFHFEAGADDFNRDTEGMNLKDREICVNVNIRILDGKEDLENVTGARKIIVK
;
A
#
# COMPACT_ATOMS: atom_id res chain seq x y z
N MET A 1 -5.33 16.25 -5.84
CA MET A 1 -5.07 17.60 -6.39
C MET A 1 -4.74 18.62 -5.31
N PHE A 2 -5.53 18.74 -4.22
CA PHE A 2 -5.29 19.70 -3.13
C PHE A 2 -3.93 19.52 -2.40
N PHE A 3 -3.54 18.27 -2.10
CA PHE A 3 -2.25 17.97 -1.47
C PHE A 3 -1.03 18.35 -2.33
N TYR A 4 -1.14 18.26 -3.66
CA TYR A 4 -0.06 18.62 -4.57
C TYR A 4 0.21 20.14 -4.59
N ILE A 5 -0.85 20.94 -4.42
CA ILE A 5 -0.77 22.40 -4.36
C ILE A 5 -0.06 22.84 -3.06
N ILE A 6 -0.38 22.19 -1.93
CA ILE A 6 0.26 22.47 -0.63
C ILE A 6 1.77 22.17 -0.68
N SER A 7 2.19 21.10 -1.37
CA SER A 7 3.61 20.72 -1.52
C SER A 7 4.45 21.72 -2.33
N TRP A 8 3.84 22.53 -3.20
CA TRP A 8 4.55 23.59 -3.93
C TRP A 8 4.55 24.93 -3.20
N MET A 9 3.46 25.24 -2.49
CA MET A 9 3.30 26.53 -1.80
C MET A 9 4.34 26.74 -0.69
N TYR A 10 4.67 25.71 0.11
CA TYR A 10 5.63 25.88 1.21
C TYR A 10 7.04 26.22 0.70
N LYS A 11 7.44 25.74 -0.49
CA LYS A 11 8.73 26.05 -1.13
C LYS A 11 8.79 27.53 -1.55
N ILE A 12 7.69 28.05 -2.09
CA ILE A 12 7.57 29.47 -2.48
C ILE A 12 7.60 30.36 -1.23
N PHE A 13 6.84 30.01 -0.17
CA PHE A 13 6.85 30.76 1.08
C PHE A 13 8.22 30.74 1.79
N PHE A 14 8.98 29.65 1.68
CA PHE A 14 10.34 29.58 2.20
C PHE A 14 11.27 30.60 1.52
N ILE A 15 11.24 30.65 0.18
CA ILE A 15 12.07 31.55 -0.61
C ILE A 15 11.69 33.01 -0.35
N VAL A 16 10.39 33.32 -0.34
CA VAL A 16 9.89 34.68 -0.06
C VAL A 16 10.22 35.10 1.37
N GLY A 17 10.02 34.23 2.36
CA GLY A 17 10.37 34.49 3.76
C GLY A 17 11.87 34.74 3.95
N PHE A 18 12.71 33.91 3.34
CA PHE A 18 14.17 34.05 3.38
C PHE A 18 14.65 35.35 2.74
N PHE A 19 14.06 35.74 1.60
CA PHE A 19 14.37 37.00 0.93
C PHE A 19 14.01 38.23 1.79
N LEU A 20 12.87 38.18 2.48
CA LEU A 20 12.43 39.25 3.39
C LEU A 20 13.35 39.39 4.62
N ILE A 21 13.93 38.29 5.11
CA ILE A 21 14.88 38.28 6.24
C ILE A 21 16.24 38.89 5.83
N ILE A 22 16.75 38.56 4.64
CA ILE A 22 18.07 39.03 4.17
C ILE A 22 18.05 40.50 3.78
N SER A 23 16.89 41.01 3.35
CA SER A 23 16.77 42.41 2.93
C SER A 23 16.95 43.37 4.12
N LYS A 24 18.17 43.92 4.24
CA LYS A 24 18.68 44.82 5.30
C LYS A 24 17.86 46.10 5.57
N LYS A 25 16.75 46.35 4.84
CA LYS A 25 15.94 47.58 4.94
C LYS A 25 14.50 47.38 5.43
N ASN A 26 14.09 46.18 5.84
CA ASN A 26 12.67 45.88 5.97
C ASN A 26 12.11 45.94 7.39
N LYS A 27 11.11 46.81 7.60
CA LYS A 27 10.08 46.70 8.68
C LYS A 27 9.34 45.36 8.65
N LEU A 28 9.51 44.56 7.59
CA LEU A 28 8.85 43.29 7.30
C LEU A 28 9.68 42.06 7.71
N VAL A 29 10.83 42.22 8.39
CA VAL A 29 11.66 41.09 8.86
C VAL A 29 10.83 40.12 9.72
N TYR A 30 9.95 40.64 10.59
CA TYR A 30 9.04 39.81 11.38
C TYR A 30 8.09 38.96 10.51
N CYS A 31 7.54 39.53 9.43
CA CYS A 31 6.74 38.77 8.47
C CYS A 31 7.58 37.69 7.77
N GLY A 32 8.83 37.99 7.44
CA GLY A 32 9.78 37.02 6.86
C GLY A 32 10.01 35.82 7.77
N PHE A 33 10.23 36.05 9.08
CA PHE A 33 10.33 34.98 10.07
C PHE A 33 9.05 34.14 10.17
N ILE A 34 7.87 34.76 10.18
CA ILE A 34 6.59 34.04 10.24
C ILE A 34 6.44 33.11 9.02
N PHE A 35 6.73 33.58 7.81
CA PHE A 35 6.67 32.74 6.60
C PHE A 35 7.69 31.61 6.64
N TRP A 36 8.90 31.88 7.13
CA TRP A 36 9.96 30.89 7.23
C TRP A 36 9.60 29.77 8.23
N PHE A 37 9.12 30.12 9.43
CA PHE A 37 8.65 29.15 10.41
C PHE A 37 7.42 28.37 9.93
N ALA A 38 6.43 29.03 9.33
CA ALA A 38 5.25 28.34 8.79
C ALA A 38 5.62 27.31 7.71
N SER A 39 6.57 27.65 6.83
CA SER A 39 7.10 26.71 5.84
C SER A 39 7.81 25.53 6.50
N LEU A 40 8.65 25.79 7.52
CA LEU A 40 9.36 24.75 8.27
C LEU A 40 8.39 23.79 8.97
N PHE A 41 7.34 24.29 9.64
CA PHE A 41 6.34 23.44 10.29
C PHE A 41 5.57 22.59 9.28
N THR A 42 5.20 23.16 8.13
CA THR A 42 4.51 22.43 7.06
C THR A 42 5.41 21.33 6.49
N TYR A 43 6.70 21.63 6.30
CA TYR A 43 7.69 20.66 5.85
C TYR A 43 7.88 19.51 6.85
N LEU A 44 8.03 19.82 8.15
CA LEU A 44 8.16 18.81 9.19
C LEU A 44 6.91 17.92 9.29
N TYR A 45 5.73 18.51 9.11
CA TYR A 45 4.47 17.77 9.07
C TYR A 45 4.41 16.81 7.86
N ASP A 46 4.79 17.27 6.67
CA ASP A 46 4.83 16.46 5.45
C ASP A 46 5.87 15.33 5.55
N LEU A 47 7.02 15.60 6.17
CA LEU A 47 8.06 14.61 6.45
C LEU A 47 7.55 13.50 7.38
N LYS A 48 6.85 13.88 8.45
CA LYS A 48 6.24 12.92 9.38
C LYS A 48 5.22 12.04 8.65
N LYS A 49 4.32 12.63 7.86
CA LYS A 49 3.33 11.89 7.07
C LYS A 49 3.97 10.93 6.07
N ASN A 50 4.98 11.39 5.32
CA ASN A 50 5.69 10.54 4.36
C ASN A 50 6.48 9.42 5.05
N SER A 51 6.95 9.60 6.28
CA SER A 51 7.60 8.54 7.07
C SER A 51 6.62 7.46 7.56
N GLU A 52 5.33 7.80 7.70
CA GLU A 52 4.27 6.84 8.05
C GLU A 52 3.86 5.97 6.85
N ASN A 53 4.24 6.36 5.62
CA ASN A 53 4.02 5.56 4.44
C ASN A 53 4.99 4.38 4.40
N SER A 54 4.46 3.17 4.51
CA SER A 54 5.26 1.95 4.47
C SER A 54 4.53 0.82 3.77
N THR A 55 5.23 -0.27 3.48
CA THR A 55 4.60 -1.49 2.98
C THR A 55 5.09 -2.64 3.83
N TYR A 56 4.18 -3.46 4.30
CA TYR A 56 4.52 -4.66 5.06
C TYR A 56 3.75 -5.86 4.53
N ILE A 57 4.33 -7.05 4.72
CA ILE A 57 3.69 -8.31 4.38
C ILE A 57 2.93 -8.79 5.61
N ARG A 58 1.60 -8.78 5.54
CA ARG A 58 0.77 -9.45 6.54
C ARG A 58 0.72 -10.93 6.20
N ARG A 59 1.13 -11.76 7.15
CA ARG A 59 1.18 -13.21 6.97
C ARG A 59 -0.12 -13.86 7.42
N ASP A 60 -0.41 -15.01 6.82
CA ASP A 60 -1.52 -15.88 7.22
C ASP A 60 -2.88 -15.17 7.25
N VAL A 61 -3.20 -14.39 6.23
CA VAL A 61 -4.52 -13.80 6.06
C VAL A 61 -5.44 -14.84 5.45
N CYS A 62 -6.45 -15.26 6.20
CA CYS A 62 -7.26 -16.42 5.90
C CYS A 62 -8.68 -16.04 5.46
N GLY A 63 -9.29 -16.86 4.62
CA GLY A 63 -10.66 -16.64 4.17
C GLY A 63 -11.27 -17.84 3.46
N LYS A 64 -12.51 -17.63 3.00
CA LYS A 64 -13.24 -18.64 2.22
C LYS A 64 -12.80 -18.57 0.77
N TYR A 65 -12.44 -19.71 0.20
CA TYR A 65 -11.89 -19.76 -1.16
C TYR A 65 -12.88 -20.36 -2.15
N ILE A 66 -12.70 -19.98 -3.42
CA ILE A 66 -13.41 -20.51 -4.58
C ILE A 66 -12.35 -20.75 -5.66
N ILE A 67 -12.23 -22.00 -6.10
CA ILE A 67 -11.38 -22.34 -7.25
C ILE A 67 -12.20 -22.04 -8.50
N SER A 68 -11.73 -21.09 -9.30
CA SER A 68 -12.27 -20.86 -10.64
C SER A 68 -11.49 -21.71 -11.64
N SER A 69 -12.22 -22.33 -12.58
CA SER A 69 -11.76 -23.25 -13.64
C SER A 69 -10.27 -23.18 -14.02
N PRO A 70 -9.59 -24.32 -14.26
CA PRO A 70 -8.21 -24.32 -14.72
C PRO A 70 -8.02 -23.48 -15.98
N LYS A 71 -7.07 -22.56 -15.94
CA LYS A 71 -6.58 -21.82 -17.10
C LYS A 71 -5.39 -22.59 -17.69
N THR A 72 -5.48 -22.96 -18.95
CA THR A 72 -4.29 -23.39 -19.70
C THR A 72 -3.53 -22.14 -20.11
N SER A 73 -2.36 -21.91 -19.51
CA SER A 73 -1.43 -20.91 -20.02
C SER A 73 -0.85 -21.42 -21.37
N MET A 74 -0.36 -20.50 -22.21
CA MET A 74 0.08 -20.77 -23.59
C MET A 74 0.93 -22.05 -23.73
N ARG A 75 0.84 -22.71 -24.91
CA ARG A 75 1.53 -23.97 -25.28
C ARG A 75 2.90 -24.09 -24.60
N GLY A 76 2.97 -24.97 -23.59
CA GLY A 76 4.21 -25.33 -22.89
C GLY A 76 4.35 -24.88 -21.42
N ALA A 77 3.48 -24.00 -20.91
CA ALA A 77 3.63 -23.41 -19.57
C ALA A 77 2.81 -24.07 -18.43
N GLY A 78 2.13 -25.19 -18.71
CA GLY A 78 1.39 -25.96 -17.69
C GLY A 78 -0.01 -25.42 -17.38
N LYS A 79 -0.75 -26.14 -16.52
CA LYS A 79 -2.09 -25.76 -16.07
C LYS A 79 -1.98 -24.91 -14.81
N VAL A 80 -2.63 -23.76 -14.80
CA VAL A 80 -2.68 -22.84 -13.66
C VAL A 80 -4.12 -22.75 -13.16
N LEU A 81 -4.31 -22.76 -11.85
CA LEU A 81 -5.61 -22.58 -11.20
C LEU A 81 -5.74 -21.13 -10.76
N ASP A 82 -6.85 -20.50 -11.12
CA ASP A 82 -7.20 -19.17 -10.61
C ASP A 82 -8.02 -19.36 -9.33
N VAL A 83 -7.37 -19.08 -8.20
CA VAL A 83 -7.94 -19.25 -6.87
C VAL A 83 -8.31 -17.89 -6.33
N LYS A 84 -9.56 -17.81 -5.87
CA LYS A 84 -10.14 -16.60 -5.31
C LYS A 84 -10.37 -16.82 -3.83
N ILE A 85 -9.92 -15.91 -2.96
CA ILE A 85 -10.18 -15.98 -1.51
C ILE A 85 -10.90 -14.72 -1.09
N ASN A 86 -12.09 -14.88 -0.52
CA ASN A 86 -12.83 -13.80 0.11
C ASN A 86 -12.43 -13.71 1.58
N VAL A 87 -11.84 -12.58 1.96
CA VAL A 87 -11.35 -12.28 3.30
C VAL A 87 -12.12 -11.08 3.84
N GLU A 88 -12.67 -11.22 5.04
CA GLU A 88 -13.36 -10.14 5.73
C GLU A 88 -12.44 -8.92 5.92
N SER A 89 -12.95 -7.71 5.68
CA SER A 89 -12.21 -6.43 5.69
C SER A 89 -11.20 -6.20 4.57
N TYR A 90 -10.81 -7.23 3.81
CA TYR A 90 -9.80 -7.13 2.75
C TYR A 90 -10.36 -7.38 1.34
N GLY A 91 -11.56 -7.93 1.23
CA GLY A 91 -12.22 -8.19 -0.05
C GLY A 91 -11.78 -9.50 -0.69
N GLU A 92 -11.87 -9.56 -2.02
CA GLU A 92 -11.57 -10.74 -2.80
C GLU A 92 -10.12 -10.69 -3.33
N PHE A 93 -9.31 -11.66 -2.91
CA PHE A 93 -7.95 -11.84 -3.39
C PHE A 93 -7.91 -12.86 -4.53
N HIS A 94 -7.30 -12.47 -5.63
CA HIS A 94 -7.06 -13.32 -6.79
C HIS A 94 -5.60 -13.73 -6.86
N PHE A 95 -5.32 -15.02 -7.05
CA PHE A 95 -3.98 -15.49 -7.36
C PHE A 95 -3.99 -16.75 -8.22
N GLU A 96 -2.88 -16.96 -8.91
CA GLU A 96 -2.67 -18.12 -9.76
C GLU A 96 -1.73 -19.11 -9.05
N ALA A 97 -2.14 -20.37 -8.99
CA ALA A 97 -1.33 -21.46 -8.44
C ALA A 97 -1.08 -22.52 -9.53
N GLY A 98 0.13 -23.08 -9.58
CA GLY A 98 0.39 -24.23 -10.43
C GLY A 98 -0.52 -25.39 -10.04
N ALA A 99 -1.26 -25.96 -11.01
CA ALA A 99 -2.24 -27.00 -10.71
C ALA A 99 -1.59 -28.23 -10.05
N ASP A 100 -0.39 -28.61 -10.50
CA ASP A 100 0.33 -29.78 -9.99
C ASP A 100 0.82 -29.55 -8.54
N ASP A 101 1.37 -28.37 -8.24
CA ASP A 101 1.80 -28.01 -6.89
C ASP A 101 0.61 -27.90 -5.93
N PHE A 102 -0.48 -27.25 -6.38
CA PHE A 102 -1.70 -27.15 -5.58
C PHE A 102 -2.28 -28.53 -5.30
N ASN A 103 -2.39 -29.40 -6.30
CA ASN A 103 -2.87 -30.75 -6.14
C ASN A 103 -1.98 -31.55 -5.19
N ARG A 104 -0.65 -31.52 -5.36
CA ARG A 104 0.29 -32.21 -4.46
C ARG A 104 0.12 -31.80 -3.00
N ASP A 105 -0.07 -30.50 -2.76
CA ASP A 105 -0.17 -29.95 -1.41
C ASP A 105 -1.58 -30.12 -0.79
N THR A 106 -2.59 -30.47 -1.61
CA THR A 106 -4.00 -30.62 -1.19
C THR A 106 -4.59 -32.00 -1.44
N GLU A 107 -3.81 -32.95 -1.94
CA GLU A 107 -4.28 -34.28 -2.32
C GLU A 107 -4.89 -35.01 -1.13
N GLY A 108 -6.10 -35.57 -1.32
CA GLY A 108 -6.84 -36.26 -0.26
C GLY A 108 -7.40 -35.34 0.83
N MET A 109 -7.17 -34.02 0.78
CA MET A 109 -7.78 -33.08 1.71
C MET A 109 -9.18 -32.72 1.26
N ASN A 110 -10.16 -32.84 2.16
CA ASN A 110 -11.43 -32.17 1.96
C ASN A 110 -11.23 -30.68 2.18
N LEU A 111 -11.02 -29.94 1.09
CA LEU A 111 -10.88 -28.50 1.15
C LEU A 111 -12.22 -27.80 1.44
N LYS A 112 -13.36 -28.49 1.30
CA LYS A 112 -14.67 -27.93 1.65
C LYS A 112 -14.67 -27.61 3.15
N ASP A 113 -14.96 -26.34 3.46
CA ASP A 113 -14.95 -25.77 4.83
C ASP A 113 -13.56 -25.56 5.45
N ARG A 114 -12.47 -25.73 4.69
CA ARG A 114 -11.12 -25.36 5.12
C ARG A 114 -10.83 -23.89 4.87
N GLU A 115 -10.04 -23.30 5.76
CA GLU A 115 -9.62 -21.92 5.61
C GLU A 115 -8.31 -21.89 4.80
N ILE A 116 -8.27 -21.08 3.74
CA ILE A 116 -7.05 -20.88 2.98
C ILE A 116 -6.45 -19.54 3.39
N CYS A 117 -5.20 -19.60 3.80
CA CYS A 117 -4.42 -18.46 4.25
C CYS A 117 -3.37 -18.07 3.22
N VAL A 118 -3.20 -16.78 3.02
CA VAL A 118 -2.22 -16.20 2.11
C VAL A 118 -1.46 -15.05 2.74
N ASN A 119 -0.25 -14.82 2.26
CA ASN A 119 0.53 -13.64 2.63
C ASN A 119 0.17 -12.49 1.70
N VAL A 120 -0.30 -11.36 2.26
CA VAL A 120 -0.74 -10.18 1.51
C VAL A 120 0.17 -8.98 1.74
N ASN A 121 0.39 -8.16 0.70
CA ASN A 121 1.09 -6.89 0.85
C ASN A 121 0.10 -5.78 1.17
N ILE A 122 0.27 -5.16 2.34
CA ILE A 122 -0.53 -4.02 2.78
C ILE A 122 0.33 -2.76 2.74
N ARG A 123 -0.21 -1.72 2.11
CA ARG A 123 0.38 -0.38 2.14
C ARG A 123 -0.23 0.39 3.30
N ILE A 124 0.61 1.10 4.05
CA ILE A 124 0.18 2.10 5.00
C ILE A 124 0.32 3.45 4.30
N LEU A 125 -0.76 4.21 4.23
CA LEU A 125 -0.81 5.57 3.68
C LEU A 125 -1.31 6.51 4.78
N ASP A 126 -0.54 7.56 5.09
CA ASP A 126 -0.88 8.53 6.14
C ASP A 126 -1.21 7.88 7.51
N GLY A 127 -0.45 6.83 7.87
CA GLY A 127 -0.63 6.10 9.13
C GLY A 127 -1.86 5.17 9.18
N LYS A 128 -2.56 4.95 8.05
CA LYS A 128 -3.71 4.04 7.94
C LYS A 128 -3.45 2.95 6.90
N GLU A 129 -3.98 1.76 7.13
CA GLU A 129 -3.91 0.68 6.14
C GLU A 129 -4.79 1.00 4.92
N ASP A 130 -4.19 0.97 3.74
CA ASP A 130 -4.89 1.04 2.47
C ASP A 130 -5.39 -0.37 2.11
N LEU A 131 -6.61 -0.66 2.57
CA LEU A 131 -7.29 -1.94 2.35
C LEU A 131 -7.82 -2.08 0.91
N GLU A 132 -8.01 -0.98 0.18
CA GLU A 132 -8.54 -0.99 -1.19
C GLU A 132 -7.51 -1.49 -2.21
N ASN A 133 -6.22 -1.25 -1.97
CA ASN A 133 -5.14 -1.64 -2.87
C ASN A 133 -4.27 -2.79 -2.33
N VAL A 134 -4.83 -3.67 -1.49
CA VAL A 134 -4.08 -4.82 -0.97
C VAL A 134 -3.80 -5.80 -2.12
N THR A 135 -2.54 -6.14 -2.29
CA THR A 135 -2.09 -6.93 -3.45
C THR A 135 -1.40 -8.23 -3.06
N GLY A 136 -1.80 -9.29 -3.77
CA GLY A 136 -1.04 -10.52 -4.00
C GLY A 136 -1.03 -11.53 -2.86
N ALA A 137 -1.10 -12.82 -3.25
CA ALA A 137 -0.75 -13.97 -2.43
C ALA A 137 0.52 -14.61 -3.02
N ARG A 138 1.58 -14.75 -2.22
CA ARG A 138 2.82 -15.44 -2.66
C ARG A 138 2.92 -16.90 -2.22
N LYS A 139 2.14 -17.28 -1.22
CA LYS A 139 2.14 -18.62 -0.65
C LYS A 139 0.75 -18.90 -0.12
N ILE A 140 0.27 -20.10 -0.40
CA ILE A 140 -1.00 -20.64 0.06
C ILE A 140 -0.68 -21.57 1.22
N ILE A 141 -1.41 -21.44 2.31
CA ILE A 141 -1.34 -22.34 3.46
C ILE A 141 -2.77 -22.78 3.75
N VAL A 142 -3.03 -24.08 3.69
CA VAL A 142 -4.32 -24.66 4.10
C VAL A 142 -4.25 -25.00 5.58
N LYS A 143 -5.18 -24.46 6.39
CA LYS A 143 -5.29 -24.75 7.82
C LYS A 143 -6.62 -25.47 8.11
#